data_AF-A0A131XX89-F1
#
_entry.id   AF-A0A131XX89-F1
#
_cell.length_a   1.000
_cell.length_b   1.000
_cell.length_c   1.000
_cell.angle_alpha   90.00
_cell.angle_beta   90.00
_cell.angle_gamma   90.00
#
_symmetry.space_group_name_H-M   'P 1'
#
loop_
_entity.id
_entity.type
_entity.pdbx_description
1 polymer ?
#
loop_
_entity_poly.entity_id
_entity_poly.type
_entity_poly.pdbx_seq_one_letter_code
_entity_poly.pdbx_strand_id
1 'polypeptide(L)'
;MSCFVRISNSVSNVRLLFTKMSLSESVCRVTAASVHTLTSAESGNREAVLSRACPQSPLHVSRRYRNRKILSWPTDYLPYEWSYPPPKDLIAESGDHVHNTDPIELSTPKYGFELSEELQTASPEVKRLFSLELATMREIFHVKKKRFVKLVQRHPYDEYSMEYKIAHKTFRIRKLKEVLAAFPKRKEVKTDLCHAIHSRNKMLKYLRRWDRKRFDFVTQKLQISFTPAPLNCLPPPFTKKGDLRRLTKEYCAKMKQDKLDAFHAKLKAERADFLEEKRKTEEWIRSEEERLKLTEEERKSTEYVGILKELKHDA
;
A
#
# COMPACT_ATOMS: atom_id res chain seq x y z
N MET A 1 18.25 20.12 52.21
CA MET A 1 19.15 19.86 51.07
C MET A 1 18.50 20.37 49.81
N SER A 2 19.16 21.28 49.09
CA SER A 2 18.61 21.98 47.91
C SER A 2 19.00 21.27 46.61
N CYS A 3 18.01 20.74 45.88
CA CYS A 3 18.24 20.23 44.52
C CYS A 3 17.84 21.27 43.48
N PHE A 4 18.82 21.72 42.71
CA PHE A 4 18.67 22.77 41.70
C PHE A 4 17.82 22.33 40.50
N VAL A 5 16.87 23.18 40.12
CA VAL A 5 16.16 23.11 38.84
C VAL A 5 17.11 23.55 37.72
N ARG A 6 17.31 22.72 36.69
CA ARG A 6 18.01 23.12 35.45
C ARG A 6 16.99 23.36 34.33
N ILE A 7 16.72 24.63 34.05
CA ILE A 7 15.98 25.07 32.86
C ILE A 7 16.98 25.26 31.72
N SER A 8 16.96 24.37 30.72
CA SER A 8 17.78 24.51 29.51
C SER A 8 16.98 25.16 28.39
N ASN A 9 17.11 26.49 28.25
CA ASN A 9 16.62 27.22 27.08
C ASN A 9 17.54 26.94 25.88
N SER A 10 16.99 26.39 24.79
CA SER A 10 17.70 26.32 23.49
C SER A 10 16.93 27.09 22.42
N VAL A 11 17.19 28.40 22.34
CA VAL A 11 16.84 29.20 21.17
C VAL A 11 17.81 28.82 20.05
N SER A 12 17.31 28.50 18.86
CA SER A 12 18.15 28.16 17.70
C SER A 12 17.57 28.81 16.45
N ASN A 13 18.34 29.74 15.89
CA ASN A 13 17.89 30.71 14.88
C ASN A 13 17.54 30.05 13.54
N VAL A 14 16.41 30.47 12.98
CA VAL A 14 16.08 30.26 11.56
C VAL A 14 16.99 31.15 10.70
N ARG A 15 17.92 30.55 9.95
CA ARG A 15 18.64 31.27 8.89
C ARG A 15 17.96 31.04 7.54
N LEU A 16 17.29 32.08 7.07
CA LEU A 16 16.89 32.24 5.67
C LEU A 16 18.14 32.34 4.80
N LEU A 17 18.27 31.47 3.80
CA LEU A 17 19.24 31.61 2.71
C LEU A 17 18.50 31.83 1.39
N PHE A 18 18.18 33.10 1.13
CA PHE A 18 17.86 33.59 -0.20
C PHE A 18 18.90 34.65 -0.57
N THR A 19 19.92 34.25 -1.33
CA THR A 19 20.87 35.19 -1.91
C THR A 19 21.00 34.94 -3.40
N LYS A 20 20.61 35.97 -4.14
CA LYS A 20 20.89 36.30 -5.54
C LYS A 20 21.96 35.43 -6.23
N MET A 21 21.62 34.85 -7.38
CA MET A 21 22.59 34.59 -8.44
C MET A 21 22.26 35.49 -9.63
N SER A 22 23.17 36.41 -9.93
CA SER A 22 23.15 37.22 -11.15
C SER A 22 23.70 36.42 -12.33
N LEU A 23 23.30 36.83 -13.53
CA LEU A 23 23.82 36.34 -14.79
C LEU A 23 25.27 36.84 -15.00
N SER A 24 26.18 35.94 -15.36
CA SER A 24 27.30 36.25 -16.26
C SER A 24 27.88 34.94 -16.83
N GLU A 25 28.35 34.99 -18.07
CA GLU A 25 28.82 33.83 -18.82
C GLU A 25 30.20 33.34 -18.35
N SER A 26 30.49 32.05 -18.61
CA SER A 26 31.86 31.61 -18.85
C SER A 26 31.89 30.51 -19.91
N VAL A 27 32.22 30.92 -21.14
CA VAL A 27 32.52 30.02 -22.25
C VAL A 27 33.85 29.33 -21.98
N CYS A 28 33.85 27.99 -21.92
CA CYS A 28 35.09 27.21 -22.05
C CYS A 28 34.87 25.99 -22.94
N ARG A 29 35.68 25.90 -23.99
CA ARG A 29 35.63 24.88 -25.04
C ARG A 29 36.23 23.56 -24.53
N VAL A 30 35.64 22.43 -24.90
CA VAL A 30 36.38 21.16 -25.09
C VAL A 30 35.97 20.59 -26.45
N THR A 31 36.95 20.00 -27.14
CA THR A 31 36.97 19.76 -28.58
C THR A 31 36.71 18.30 -28.97
N ALA A 32 36.21 18.14 -30.21
CA ALA A 32 36.52 17.09 -31.19
C ALA A 32 35.72 15.76 -31.21
N ALA A 33 35.67 15.23 -32.45
CA ALA A 33 35.19 13.92 -32.94
C ALA A 33 33.66 13.66 -32.86
N SER A 34 32.87 13.82 -33.94
CA SER A 34 32.87 13.12 -35.24
C SER A 34 32.11 11.77 -35.18
N VAL A 35 30.78 11.74 -35.43
CA VAL A 35 30.09 11.48 -36.73
C VAL A 35 29.65 10.01 -36.85
N HIS A 36 28.68 9.73 -37.74
CA HIS A 36 27.96 8.46 -38.01
C HIS A 36 26.75 8.20 -37.09
N THR A 37 25.51 8.03 -37.58
CA THR A 37 24.93 8.26 -38.93
C THR A 37 23.43 8.52 -38.78
N LEU A 38 22.81 9.26 -39.70
CA LEU A 38 21.35 9.40 -39.79
C LEU A 38 20.73 8.24 -40.59
N THR A 39 19.59 7.72 -40.13
CA THR A 39 18.59 7.06 -40.97
C THR A 39 17.18 7.44 -40.51
N SER A 40 16.45 8.13 -41.39
CA SER A 40 14.99 8.16 -41.42
C SER A 40 14.47 6.75 -41.79
N ALA A 41 13.25 6.29 -41.51
CA ALA A 41 12.03 6.87 -40.94
C ALA A 41 11.24 5.72 -40.22
N GLU A 42 9.93 5.71 -39.90
CA GLU A 42 8.82 6.64 -40.15
C GLU A 42 7.71 6.51 -39.07
N SER A 43 6.45 6.37 -39.48
CA SER A 43 5.19 6.30 -38.71
C SER A 43 4.84 4.92 -38.13
N GLY A 44 4.45 4.87 -36.85
CA GLY A 44 3.71 3.72 -36.29
C GLY A 44 3.68 3.67 -34.75
N ASN A 45 2.46 3.65 -34.17
CA ASN A 45 2.15 3.23 -32.78
C ASN A 45 2.88 3.95 -31.62
N ARG A 46 2.28 5.04 -31.12
CA ARG A 46 2.73 5.77 -29.91
C ARG A 46 2.40 5.10 -28.56
N GLU A 47 1.89 3.86 -28.54
CA GLU A 47 1.57 3.13 -27.29
C GLU A 47 2.69 2.19 -26.81
N ALA A 48 3.76 1.99 -27.58
CA ALA A 48 4.83 1.03 -27.26
C ALA A 48 5.97 1.56 -26.37
N VAL A 49 5.81 2.72 -25.70
CA VAL A 49 6.92 3.42 -25.00
C VAL A 49 6.96 3.17 -23.49
N LEU A 50 5.94 2.55 -22.89
CA LEU A 50 5.90 2.27 -21.44
C LEU A 50 6.41 0.86 -21.04
N SER A 51 6.89 0.05 -21.97
CA SER A 51 7.33 -1.34 -21.75
C SER A 51 8.85 -1.56 -21.84
N ARG A 52 9.67 -0.52 -21.64
CA ARG A 52 11.14 -0.65 -21.49
C ARG A 52 11.67 -0.06 -20.19
N ALA A 53 11.33 -0.75 -19.09
CA ALA A 53 12.14 -0.75 -17.89
C ALA A 53 12.14 -2.17 -17.30
N CYS A 54 13.08 -3.00 -17.74
CA CYS A 54 13.51 -4.12 -16.91
C CYS A 54 13.92 -3.52 -15.54
N PRO A 55 13.46 -4.07 -14.41
CA PRO A 55 13.98 -3.66 -13.12
C PRO A 55 15.42 -4.18 -12.99
N GLN A 56 16.37 -3.46 -13.60
CA GLN A 56 17.77 -3.57 -13.22
C GLN A 56 17.83 -3.21 -11.75
N SER A 57 17.95 -4.24 -10.91
CA SER A 57 18.14 -4.12 -9.48
C SER A 57 19.17 -3.00 -9.18
N PRO A 58 18.87 -2.02 -8.30
CA PRO A 58 19.76 -0.88 -8.09
C PRO A 58 21.03 -1.28 -7.33
N LEU A 59 21.95 -1.97 -8.00
CA LEU A 59 23.25 -2.39 -7.48
C LEU A 59 24.24 -1.23 -7.45
N HIS A 60 23.88 -0.13 -6.78
CA HIS A 60 24.87 0.82 -6.26
C HIS A 60 25.59 0.21 -5.04
N VAL A 61 26.25 -0.92 -5.28
CA VAL A 61 27.19 -1.54 -4.34
C VAL A 61 28.42 -0.65 -4.30
N SER A 62 28.60 0.08 -3.20
CA SER A 62 29.78 0.92 -3.04
C SER A 62 31.06 0.07 -3.18
N ARG A 63 32.08 0.58 -3.90
CA ARG A 63 33.32 -0.17 -4.23
C ARG A 63 33.95 -0.88 -3.02
N ARG A 64 33.76 -0.32 -1.81
CA ARG A 64 34.23 -0.85 -0.51
C ARG A 64 33.69 -2.25 -0.16
N TYR A 65 32.64 -2.74 -0.83
CA TYR A 65 32.05 -4.07 -0.59
C TYR A 65 32.40 -5.14 -1.64
N ARG A 66 33.06 -4.81 -2.75
CA ARG A 66 33.36 -5.80 -3.82
C ARG A 66 34.20 -7.00 -3.35
N ASN A 67 35.06 -6.81 -2.35
CA ASN A 67 36.01 -7.84 -1.90
C ASN A 67 35.51 -8.67 -0.70
N ARG A 68 34.33 -8.37 -0.15
CA ARG A 68 33.65 -9.28 0.77
C ARG A 68 32.66 -10.09 -0.06
N LYS A 69 33.06 -11.32 -0.44
CA LYS A 69 32.09 -12.38 -0.79
C LYS A 69 31.14 -12.48 0.39
N ILE A 70 29.93 -11.92 0.26
CA ILE A 70 28.93 -11.99 1.32
C ILE A 70 28.64 -13.49 1.48
N LEU A 71 28.81 -14.03 2.69
CA LEU A 71 28.43 -15.41 3.03
C LEU A 71 26.89 -15.57 3.09
N SER A 72 26.20 -15.09 2.07
CA SER A 72 24.89 -15.58 1.71
C SER A 72 25.11 -16.94 1.06
N TRP A 73 25.01 -17.99 1.88
CA TRP A 73 24.92 -19.37 1.42
C TRP A 73 24.01 -19.44 0.18
N PRO A 74 24.46 -20.08 -0.92
CA PRO A 74 23.63 -20.29 -2.09
C PRO A 74 22.33 -20.95 -1.67
N THR A 75 21.20 -20.44 -2.14
CA THR A 75 19.86 -20.98 -1.81
C THR A 75 19.42 -22.07 -2.79
N ASP A 76 20.32 -22.41 -3.71
CA ASP A 76 20.14 -23.23 -4.91
C ASP A 76 19.86 -24.71 -4.58
N TYR A 77 20.12 -25.14 -3.33
CA TYR A 77 19.78 -26.47 -2.82
C TYR A 77 18.32 -26.58 -2.31
N LEU A 78 17.59 -25.46 -2.21
CA LEU A 78 16.20 -25.48 -1.76
C LEU A 78 15.25 -25.87 -2.90
N PRO A 79 14.16 -26.60 -2.61
CA PRO A 79 13.17 -27.00 -3.62
C PRO A 79 12.27 -25.85 -4.09
N TYR A 80 12.62 -24.60 -3.77
CA TYR A 80 11.90 -23.40 -4.17
C TYR A 80 12.87 -22.23 -4.34
N GLU A 81 12.60 -21.37 -5.33
CA GLU A 81 13.37 -20.15 -5.54
C GLU A 81 13.12 -19.14 -4.42
N TRP A 82 14.16 -18.40 -4.02
CA TRP A 82 14.05 -17.28 -3.10
C TRP A 82 14.66 -16.02 -3.71
N SER A 83 13.85 -14.97 -3.83
CA SER A 83 14.28 -13.63 -4.20
C SER A 83 13.95 -12.64 -3.08
N TYR A 84 14.74 -11.57 -2.98
CA TYR A 84 14.46 -10.50 -2.01
C TYR A 84 13.30 -9.65 -2.54
N PRO A 85 12.19 -9.48 -1.81
CA PRO A 85 11.05 -8.72 -2.29
C PRO A 85 11.40 -7.23 -2.47
N PRO A 86 10.83 -6.54 -3.47
CA PRO A 86 11.09 -5.12 -3.66
C PRO A 86 10.68 -4.32 -2.42
N PRO A 87 11.38 -3.22 -2.10
CA PRO A 87 11.00 -2.35 -1.00
C PRO A 87 9.60 -1.78 -1.22
N LYS A 88 8.84 -1.64 -0.13
CA LYS A 88 7.44 -1.19 -0.18
C LYS A 88 7.31 0.25 -0.69
N ASP A 89 6.70 0.43 -1.87
CA ASP A 89 6.50 1.75 -2.47
C ASP A 89 5.27 2.47 -1.88
N LEU A 90 5.50 3.14 -0.75
CA LEU A 90 4.52 3.95 -0.01
C LEU A 90 3.76 5.00 -0.86
N ILE A 91 4.33 5.40 -1.99
CA ILE A 91 3.72 6.39 -2.91
C ILE A 91 2.73 5.71 -3.86
N ALA A 92 3.04 4.52 -4.36
CA ALA A 92 2.09 3.71 -5.13
C ALA A 92 0.95 3.23 -4.21
N GLU A 93 1.29 2.67 -3.05
CA GLU A 93 0.34 2.26 -2.01
C GLU A 93 -0.23 3.43 -1.17
N SER A 94 -0.25 4.64 -1.74
CA SER A 94 -0.91 5.79 -1.14
C SER A 94 -2.44 5.67 -1.12
N GLY A 95 -3.02 4.78 -1.92
CA GLY A 95 -4.47 4.51 -1.95
C GLY A 95 -5.32 5.58 -2.63
N ASP A 96 -4.74 6.64 -3.21
CA ASP A 96 -5.51 7.59 -4.03
C ASP A 96 -5.86 6.98 -5.39
N HIS A 97 -7.13 7.04 -5.81
CA HIS A 97 -7.50 6.65 -7.18
C HIS A 97 -7.17 7.73 -8.21
N VAL A 98 -7.16 9.01 -7.79
CA VAL A 98 -6.80 10.15 -8.65
C VAL A 98 -5.50 10.79 -8.17
N HIS A 99 -4.56 10.98 -9.09
CA HIS A 99 -3.23 11.50 -8.79
C HIS A 99 -3.05 12.99 -9.10
N ASN A 100 -3.81 13.51 -10.06
CA ASN A 100 -3.71 14.90 -10.52
C ASN A 100 -4.66 15.82 -9.72
N THR A 101 -4.32 17.10 -9.66
CA THR A 101 -5.26 18.17 -9.29
C THR A 101 -6.11 18.55 -10.50
N ASP A 102 -7.41 18.75 -10.27
CA ASP A 102 -8.36 19.03 -11.35
C ASP A 102 -7.93 20.28 -12.14
N PRO A 103 -8.09 20.31 -13.48
CA PRO A 103 -7.90 21.53 -14.26
C PRO A 103 -8.74 22.67 -13.70
N ILE A 104 -8.25 23.90 -13.83
CA ILE A 104 -8.98 25.11 -13.43
C ILE A 104 -9.03 26.07 -14.59
N GLU A 105 -10.22 26.65 -14.82
CA GLU A 105 -10.44 27.66 -15.84
C GLU A 105 -9.69 28.93 -15.46
N LEU A 106 -8.86 29.44 -16.38
CA LEU A 106 -8.02 30.62 -16.12
C LEU A 106 -8.85 31.92 -16.02
N SER A 107 -10.06 31.93 -16.59
CA SER A 107 -11.05 33.00 -16.45
C SER A 107 -11.59 33.17 -15.02
N THR A 108 -11.46 32.16 -14.14
CA THR A 108 -11.90 32.25 -12.74
C THR A 108 -11.25 33.46 -12.05
N PRO A 109 -11.97 34.25 -11.24
CA PRO A 109 -11.35 35.32 -10.46
C PRO A 109 -10.35 34.79 -9.42
N LYS A 110 -9.39 35.64 -9.05
CA LYS A 110 -8.45 35.42 -7.93
C LYS A 110 -9.22 35.25 -6.62
N TYR A 111 -8.64 34.47 -5.70
CA TYR A 111 -9.23 34.24 -4.38
C TYR A 111 -9.53 35.56 -3.65
N GLY A 112 -10.72 35.66 -3.06
CA GLY A 112 -11.21 36.86 -2.37
C GLY A 112 -12.09 37.76 -3.26
N PHE A 113 -11.91 37.72 -4.57
CA PHE A 113 -12.69 38.51 -5.55
C PHE A 113 -13.90 37.75 -6.12
N GLU A 114 -14.22 36.56 -5.57
CA GLU A 114 -15.40 35.75 -5.94
C GLU A 114 -16.74 36.48 -5.69
N LEU A 115 -16.79 37.41 -4.72
CA LEU A 115 -18.01 38.05 -4.22
C LEU A 115 -18.07 39.58 -4.44
N SER A 116 -17.10 40.17 -5.15
CA SER A 116 -17.05 41.63 -5.33
C SER A 116 -17.99 42.10 -6.44
N GLU A 117 -19.01 42.88 -6.09
CA GLU A 117 -19.98 43.49 -7.03
C GLU A 117 -19.27 44.42 -8.03
N GLU A 118 -18.31 45.22 -7.56
CA GLU A 118 -17.49 46.11 -8.39
C GLU A 118 -16.81 45.38 -9.56
N LEU A 119 -16.33 44.15 -9.34
CA LEU A 119 -15.67 43.36 -10.38
C LEU A 119 -16.67 42.83 -11.43
N GLN A 120 -17.96 42.74 -11.10
CA GLN A 120 -19.01 42.39 -12.06
C GLN A 120 -19.32 43.57 -12.98
N THR A 121 -19.32 44.80 -12.45
CA THR A 121 -19.53 46.05 -13.19
C THR A 121 -18.29 46.49 -13.98
N ALA A 122 -17.09 46.12 -13.53
CA ALA A 122 -15.82 46.56 -14.10
C ALA A 122 -15.61 46.22 -15.60
N SER A 123 -14.70 46.96 -16.24
CA SER A 123 -14.30 46.75 -17.64
C SER A 123 -13.68 45.35 -17.86
N PRO A 124 -13.72 44.80 -19.08
CA PRO A 124 -13.16 43.47 -19.37
C PRO A 124 -11.65 43.37 -19.08
N GLU A 125 -10.91 44.46 -19.24
CA GLU A 125 -9.47 44.53 -18.92
C GLU A 125 -9.21 44.38 -17.42
N VAL A 126 -9.99 45.06 -16.59
CA VAL A 126 -9.90 44.93 -15.12
C VAL A 126 -10.31 43.52 -14.68
N LYS A 127 -11.40 42.96 -15.25
CA LYS A 127 -11.79 41.56 -15.02
C LYS A 127 -10.66 40.59 -15.35
N ARG A 128 -9.94 40.81 -16.45
CA ARG A 128 -8.78 40.00 -16.84
C ARG A 128 -7.61 40.15 -15.85
N LEU A 129 -7.32 41.36 -15.34
CA LEU A 129 -6.28 41.59 -14.34
C LEU A 129 -6.53 40.81 -13.03
N PHE A 130 -7.79 40.68 -12.64
CA PHE A 130 -8.21 39.89 -11.46
C PHE A 130 -8.50 38.41 -11.75
N SER A 131 -8.35 37.93 -13.00
CA SER A 131 -8.49 36.52 -13.36
C SER A 131 -7.27 35.68 -12.96
N LEU A 132 -7.41 34.35 -13.03
CA LEU A 132 -6.31 33.39 -12.85
C LEU A 132 -5.33 33.34 -14.03
N GLU A 133 -5.64 33.93 -15.20
CA GLU A 133 -4.69 34.08 -16.32
C GLU A 133 -3.42 34.82 -15.89
N LEU A 134 -3.61 35.90 -15.12
CA LEU A 134 -2.56 36.80 -14.63
C LEU A 134 -2.28 36.56 -13.14
N ALA A 135 -2.54 35.35 -12.66
CA ALA A 135 -2.25 34.94 -11.28
C ALA A 135 -0.94 34.15 -11.19
N THR A 136 -0.28 34.30 -10.05
CA THR A 136 0.89 33.48 -9.71
C THR A 136 0.45 32.02 -9.48
N MET A 137 1.37 31.08 -9.71
CA MET A 137 1.15 29.67 -9.40
C MET A 137 0.68 29.45 -7.95
N ARG A 138 1.11 30.28 -6.99
CA ARG A 138 0.69 30.22 -5.59
C ARG A 138 -0.81 30.48 -5.42
N GLU A 139 -1.34 31.49 -6.10
CA GLU A 139 -2.76 31.86 -6.09
C GLU A 139 -3.61 30.81 -6.80
N ILE A 140 -3.18 30.33 -7.97
CA ILE A 140 -3.85 29.23 -8.70
C ILE A 140 -3.95 27.98 -7.80
N PHE A 141 -2.86 27.58 -7.14
CA PHE A 141 -2.88 26.48 -6.17
C PHE A 141 -3.76 26.77 -4.94
N HIS A 142 -3.92 28.03 -4.53
CA HIS A 142 -4.79 28.40 -3.42
C HIS A 142 -6.27 28.24 -3.79
N VAL A 143 -6.68 28.72 -4.97
CA VAL A 143 -8.06 28.54 -5.48
C VAL A 143 -8.35 27.04 -5.68
N LYS A 144 -7.46 26.31 -6.35
CA LYS A 144 -7.58 24.84 -6.48
C LYS A 144 -7.74 24.15 -5.12
N LYS A 145 -6.92 24.50 -4.11
CA LYS A 145 -7.03 23.96 -2.75
C LYS A 145 -8.41 24.26 -2.15
N LYS A 146 -8.89 25.52 -2.22
CA LYS A 146 -10.19 25.89 -1.65
C LYS A 146 -11.34 25.16 -2.33
N ARG A 147 -11.37 25.11 -3.66
CA ARG A 147 -12.38 24.34 -4.43
C ARG A 147 -12.39 22.87 -4.02
N PHE A 148 -11.22 22.24 -3.90
CA PHE A 148 -11.09 20.84 -3.48
C PHE A 148 -11.54 20.60 -2.03
N VAL A 149 -11.23 21.51 -1.11
CA VAL A 149 -11.65 21.44 0.30
C VAL A 149 -13.17 21.63 0.44
N LYS A 150 -13.77 22.59 -0.29
CA LYS A 150 -15.22 22.87 -0.29
C LYS A 150 -16.07 21.61 -0.54
N LEU A 151 -15.55 20.58 -1.23
CA LEU A 151 -16.22 19.29 -1.47
C LEU A 151 -16.56 18.47 -0.21
N VAL A 152 -15.84 18.68 0.89
CA VAL A 152 -15.94 17.87 2.12
C VAL A 152 -16.05 18.74 3.39
N GLN A 153 -16.04 20.05 3.22
CA GLN A 153 -16.04 21.03 4.29
C GLN A 153 -17.41 21.08 4.99
N ARG A 154 -17.46 21.22 6.33
CA ARG A 154 -18.73 21.26 7.09
C ARG A 154 -19.47 22.59 6.95
N HIS A 155 -18.73 23.69 7.04
CA HIS A 155 -19.20 25.07 6.93
C HIS A 155 -18.11 25.90 6.24
N PRO A 156 -18.42 27.05 5.60
CA PRO A 156 -17.44 27.79 4.77
C PRO A 156 -16.13 28.18 5.47
N TYR A 157 -16.22 28.41 6.78
CA TYR A 157 -15.11 28.81 7.66
C TYR A 157 -14.45 27.65 8.42
N ASP A 158 -14.72 26.39 8.06
CA ASP A 158 -14.12 25.23 8.72
C ASP A 158 -12.68 25.01 8.25
N GLU A 159 -11.71 25.35 9.09
CA GLU A 159 -10.27 25.16 8.80
C GLU A 159 -9.60 24.08 9.68
N TYR A 160 -10.35 23.48 10.60
CA TYR A 160 -9.78 22.63 11.66
C TYR A 160 -10.49 21.29 11.86
N SER A 161 -11.59 20.99 11.18
CA SER A 161 -12.19 19.66 11.20
C SER A 161 -11.26 18.57 10.67
N MET A 162 -11.63 17.31 10.95
CA MET A 162 -10.91 16.15 10.43
C MET A 162 -11.07 16.04 8.92
N GLU A 163 -12.27 16.34 8.43
CA GLU A 163 -12.62 16.38 7.02
C GLU A 163 -11.75 17.40 6.26
N TYR A 164 -11.67 18.65 6.75
CA TYR A 164 -10.76 19.67 6.21
C TYR A 164 -9.29 19.18 6.23
N LYS A 165 -8.83 18.65 7.38
CA LYS A 165 -7.44 18.18 7.54
C LYS A 165 -7.10 17.02 6.60
N ILE A 166 -8.05 16.14 6.31
CA ILE A 166 -7.88 15.05 5.34
C ILE A 166 -7.86 15.62 3.92
N ALA A 167 -8.86 16.40 3.52
CA ALA A 167 -8.92 17.02 2.18
C ALA A 167 -7.68 17.87 1.87
N HIS A 168 -7.22 18.69 2.81
CA HIS A 168 -6.00 19.49 2.68
C HIS A 168 -4.74 18.63 2.49
N LYS A 169 -4.62 17.51 3.22
CA LYS A 169 -3.48 16.58 3.06
C LYS A 169 -3.56 15.83 1.75
N THR A 170 -4.74 15.37 1.32
CA THR A 170 -4.94 14.74 0.00
C THR A 170 -4.59 15.69 -1.14
N PHE A 171 -4.99 16.96 -1.06
CA PHE A 171 -4.59 17.98 -2.04
C PHE A 171 -3.06 18.16 -2.07
N ARG A 172 -2.40 18.23 -0.90
CA ARG A 172 -0.93 18.28 -0.81
C ARG A 172 -0.28 17.03 -1.43
N ILE A 173 -0.84 15.84 -1.22
CA ILE A 173 -0.34 14.57 -1.78
C ILE A 173 -0.42 14.59 -3.31
N ARG A 174 -1.58 14.95 -3.90
CA ARG A 174 -1.75 15.07 -5.37
C ARG A 174 -0.74 16.07 -5.97
N LYS A 175 -0.64 17.28 -5.40
CA LYS A 175 0.37 18.27 -5.81
C LYS A 175 1.81 17.78 -5.69
N LEU A 176 2.16 17.08 -4.61
CA LEU A 176 3.52 16.55 -4.44
C LEU A 176 3.81 15.40 -5.41
N LYS A 177 2.80 14.61 -5.83
CA LYS A 177 2.93 13.63 -6.92
C LYS A 177 3.21 14.30 -8.26
N GLU A 178 2.49 15.36 -8.63
CA GLU A 178 2.77 16.17 -9.84
C GLU A 178 4.21 16.70 -9.84
N VAL A 179 4.66 17.29 -8.73
CA VAL A 179 6.03 17.82 -8.60
C VAL A 179 7.07 16.70 -8.64
N LEU A 180 6.78 15.52 -8.08
CA LEU A 180 7.69 14.37 -8.12
C LEU A 180 7.77 13.75 -9.52
N ALA A 181 6.68 13.76 -10.29
CA ALA A 181 6.67 13.31 -11.69
C ALA A 181 7.53 14.23 -12.58
N ALA A 182 7.46 15.55 -12.37
CA ALA A 182 8.33 16.52 -13.06
C ALA A 182 9.79 16.47 -12.58
N PHE A 183 10.03 16.20 -11.29
CA PHE A 183 11.37 16.26 -10.67
C PHE A 183 11.68 15.03 -9.79
N PRO A 184 11.82 13.82 -10.38
CA PRO A 184 11.92 12.56 -9.63
C PRO A 184 13.17 12.45 -8.74
N LYS A 185 14.21 13.25 -8.99
CA LYS A 185 15.47 13.28 -8.21
C LYS A 185 15.37 14.08 -6.90
N ARG A 186 14.30 14.85 -6.66
CA ARG A 186 14.15 15.69 -5.44
C ARG A 186 13.76 14.85 -4.22
N LYS A 187 14.76 14.48 -3.40
CA LYS A 187 14.58 13.68 -2.17
C LYS A 187 13.63 14.33 -1.15
N GLU A 188 13.72 15.65 -0.97
CA GLU A 188 12.86 16.42 -0.06
C GLU A 188 11.37 16.24 -0.37
N VAL A 189 10.99 16.37 -1.65
CA VAL A 189 9.61 16.17 -2.14
C VAL A 189 9.13 14.75 -1.84
N LYS A 190 9.99 13.75 -2.01
CA LYS A 190 9.68 12.34 -1.68
C LYS A 190 9.42 12.15 -0.18
N THR A 191 10.26 12.73 0.68
CA THR A 191 10.09 12.69 2.14
C THR A 191 8.80 13.39 2.58
N ASP A 192 8.55 14.59 2.06
CA ASP A 192 7.34 15.37 2.33
C ASP A 192 6.06 14.66 1.90
N LEU A 193 6.10 13.95 0.76
CA LEU A 193 5.00 13.15 0.26
C LEU A 193 4.71 11.97 1.19
N CYS A 194 5.73 11.23 1.62
CA CYS A 194 5.59 10.16 2.62
C CYS A 194 5.03 10.70 3.95
N HIS A 195 5.52 11.84 4.44
CA HIS A 195 4.98 12.49 5.64
C HIS A 195 3.50 12.89 5.47
N ALA A 196 3.12 13.44 4.31
CA ALA A 196 1.74 13.80 4.02
C ALA A 196 0.81 12.57 3.99
N ILE A 197 1.23 11.47 3.35
CA ILE A 197 0.51 10.19 3.29
C ILE A 197 0.31 9.62 4.71
N HIS A 198 1.38 9.47 5.49
CA HIS A 198 1.28 8.97 6.87
C HIS A 198 0.39 9.87 7.75
N SER A 199 0.54 11.18 7.62
CA SER A 199 -0.25 12.15 8.39
C SER A 199 -1.74 12.10 8.01
N ARG A 200 -2.08 11.92 6.73
CA ARG A 200 -3.46 11.73 6.27
C ARG A 200 -4.03 10.40 6.76
N ASN A 201 -3.28 9.31 6.63
CA ASN A 201 -3.72 7.97 7.07
C ASN A 201 -3.94 7.92 8.59
N LYS A 202 -3.16 8.70 9.38
CA LYS A 202 -3.43 8.93 10.81
C LYS A 202 -4.78 9.64 11.05
N MET A 203 -5.11 10.66 10.25
CA MET A 203 -6.41 11.35 10.37
C MET A 203 -7.58 10.46 9.94
N LEU A 204 -7.45 9.70 8.85
CA LEU A 204 -8.44 8.72 8.40
C LEU A 204 -8.71 7.65 9.48
N LYS A 205 -7.66 7.15 10.16
CA LYS A 205 -7.78 6.22 11.29
C LYS A 205 -8.59 6.80 12.45
N TYR A 206 -8.41 8.08 12.79
CA TYR A 206 -9.20 8.73 13.85
C TYR A 206 -10.64 9.01 13.40
N LEU A 207 -10.84 9.50 12.18
CA LEU A 207 -12.20 9.76 11.67
C LEU A 207 -13.02 8.46 11.63
N ARG A 208 -12.45 7.35 11.13
CA ARG A 208 -13.08 6.02 11.12
C ARG A 208 -13.44 5.49 12.53
N ARG A 209 -12.76 5.97 13.58
CA ARG A 209 -13.02 5.64 14.98
C ARG A 209 -14.13 6.50 15.59
N TRP A 210 -14.20 7.79 15.23
CA TRP A 210 -15.16 8.73 15.81
C TRP A 210 -16.51 8.75 15.07
N ASP A 211 -16.50 8.80 13.74
CA ASP A 211 -17.71 8.85 12.92
C ASP A 211 -17.49 8.09 11.61
N ARG A 212 -18.10 6.91 11.52
CA ARG A 212 -18.01 6.06 10.34
C ARG A 212 -18.69 6.69 9.12
N LYS A 213 -19.86 7.30 9.28
CA LYS A 213 -20.64 7.88 8.18
C LYS A 213 -19.87 9.01 7.50
N ARG A 214 -19.22 9.87 8.30
CA ARG A 214 -18.31 10.91 7.78
C ARG A 214 -17.07 10.33 7.12
N PHE A 215 -16.47 9.28 7.71
CA PHE A 215 -15.34 8.60 7.09
C PHE A 215 -15.70 8.06 5.70
N ASP A 216 -16.85 7.39 5.56
CA ASP A 216 -17.29 6.82 4.28
C ASP A 216 -17.57 7.94 3.25
N PHE A 217 -18.27 9.01 3.66
CA PHE A 217 -18.49 10.21 2.84
C PHE A 217 -17.19 10.87 2.34
N VAL A 218 -16.23 11.13 3.24
CA VAL A 218 -14.92 11.73 2.90
C VAL A 218 -14.13 10.83 1.94
N THR A 219 -14.16 9.52 2.20
CA THR A 219 -13.44 8.49 1.41
C THR A 219 -14.01 8.40 -0.01
N GLN A 220 -15.33 8.42 -0.14
CA GLN A 220 -16.04 8.43 -1.43
C GLN A 220 -15.83 9.75 -2.20
N LYS A 221 -16.00 10.91 -1.56
CA LYS A 221 -15.87 12.24 -2.20
C LYS A 221 -14.45 12.55 -2.66
N LEU A 222 -13.43 12.13 -1.89
CA LEU A 222 -12.02 12.35 -2.24
C LEU A 222 -11.41 11.25 -3.11
N GLN A 223 -12.16 10.17 -3.36
CA GLN A 223 -11.72 8.98 -4.11
C GLN A 223 -10.42 8.39 -3.57
N ILE A 224 -10.46 8.00 -2.30
CA ILE A 224 -9.34 7.40 -1.55
C ILE A 224 -9.75 6.00 -1.13
N SER A 225 -8.82 5.05 -1.15
CA SER A 225 -8.92 3.75 -0.47
C SER A 225 -8.07 3.79 0.80
N PHE A 226 -8.63 3.30 1.91
CA PHE A 226 -7.94 3.27 3.21
C PHE A 226 -7.90 1.86 3.79
N THR A 227 -6.75 1.20 3.64
CA THR A 227 -6.46 -0.07 4.30
C THR A 227 -5.92 0.22 5.72
N PRO A 228 -6.64 -0.13 6.80
CA PRO A 228 -6.11 0.01 8.14
C PRO A 228 -4.93 -0.95 8.37
N ALA A 229 -3.93 -0.51 9.13
CA ALA A 229 -2.89 -1.42 9.61
C ALA A 229 -3.52 -2.49 10.53
N PRO A 230 -3.06 -3.76 10.46
CA PRO A 230 -3.61 -4.84 11.30
C PRO A 230 -3.43 -4.52 12.79
N LEU A 231 -4.43 -4.90 13.59
CA LEU A 231 -4.42 -4.72 15.04
C LEU A 231 -3.40 -5.68 15.67
N ASN A 232 -2.58 -5.16 16.59
CA ASN A 232 -1.59 -5.89 17.41
C ASN A 232 -0.50 -6.68 16.65
N CYS A 233 -0.56 -6.76 15.32
CA CYS A 233 0.44 -7.40 14.48
C CYS A 233 1.33 -6.34 13.82
N LEU A 234 2.44 -5.96 14.47
CA LEU A 234 3.56 -5.41 13.69
C LEU A 234 4.13 -6.57 12.85
N PRO A 235 4.17 -6.46 11.50
CA PRO A 235 4.89 -7.45 10.72
C PRO A 235 6.36 -7.44 11.14
N PRO A 236 7.00 -8.62 11.33
CA PRO A 236 8.41 -8.67 11.68
C PRO A 236 9.23 -8.00 10.57
N PRO A 237 10.39 -7.39 10.90
CA PRO A 237 11.25 -6.79 9.90
C PRO A 237 11.67 -7.85 8.88
N PHE A 238 11.63 -7.48 7.60
CA PHE A 238 11.97 -8.43 6.53
C PHE A 238 13.45 -8.84 6.62
N THR A 239 13.71 -10.14 6.73
CA THR A 239 15.06 -10.71 6.83
C THR A 239 15.16 -11.98 6.00
N LYS A 240 16.27 -12.20 5.28
CA LYS A 240 16.49 -13.44 4.49
C LYS A 240 16.24 -14.70 5.32
N LYS A 241 16.75 -14.74 6.57
CA LYS A 241 16.59 -15.89 7.47
C LYS A 241 15.14 -16.11 7.92
N GLY A 242 14.39 -15.04 8.22
CA GLY A 242 12.98 -15.14 8.59
C GLY A 242 12.11 -15.59 7.43
N ASP A 243 12.38 -15.06 6.24
CA ASP A 243 11.63 -15.36 5.03
C ASP A 243 11.88 -16.77 4.50
N LEU A 244 13.15 -17.21 4.48
CA LEU A 244 13.46 -18.61 4.15
C LEU A 244 12.78 -19.59 5.09
N ARG A 245 12.76 -19.32 6.41
CA ARG A 245 12.05 -20.15 7.39
C ARG A 245 10.53 -20.18 7.15
N ARG A 246 9.94 -19.06 6.73
CA ARG A 246 8.53 -18.97 6.34
C ARG A 246 8.27 -19.87 5.12
N LEU A 247 9.04 -19.73 4.06
CA LEU A 247 8.91 -20.55 2.85
C LEU A 247 9.15 -22.05 3.12
N THR A 248 10.13 -22.41 3.96
CA THR A 248 10.31 -23.81 4.37
C THR A 248 9.09 -24.34 5.11
N LYS A 249 8.51 -23.54 6.03
CA LYS A 249 7.29 -23.92 6.77
C LYS A 249 6.10 -24.10 5.83
N GLU A 250 5.92 -23.19 4.88
CA GLU A 250 4.86 -23.25 3.86
C GLU A 250 5.04 -24.48 2.95
N TYR A 251 6.25 -24.76 2.48
CA TYR A 251 6.59 -25.95 1.69
C TYR A 251 6.34 -27.25 2.47
N CYS A 252 6.83 -27.35 3.71
CA CYS A 252 6.58 -28.52 4.57
C CYS A 252 5.11 -28.67 4.97
N ALA A 253 4.32 -27.59 5.00
CA ALA A 253 2.88 -27.65 5.21
C ALA A 253 2.15 -28.18 3.97
N LYS A 254 2.51 -27.72 2.76
CA LYS A 254 1.99 -28.25 1.49
C LYS A 254 2.28 -29.75 1.35
N MET A 255 3.55 -30.16 1.46
CA MET A 255 3.93 -31.59 1.48
C MET A 255 3.18 -32.38 2.58
N LYS A 256 2.92 -31.74 3.73
CA LYS A 256 1.99 -32.20 4.78
C LYS A 256 0.63 -32.59 4.18
N GLN A 257 -0.04 -31.60 3.60
CA GLN A 257 -1.37 -31.70 3.03
C GLN A 257 -1.42 -32.69 1.86
N ASP A 258 -0.50 -32.60 0.89
CA ASP A 258 -0.46 -33.47 -0.29
C ASP A 258 -0.40 -34.96 0.09
N LYS A 259 0.34 -35.30 1.16
CA LYS A 259 0.43 -36.67 1.70
C LYS A 259 -0.85 -37.10 2.42
N LEU A 260 -1.49 -36.21 3.17
CA LEU A 260 -2.78 -36.48 3.82
C LEU A 260 -3.89 -36.68 2.78
N ASP A 261 -3.95 -35.83 1.75
CA ASP A 261 -4.93 -35.89 0.68
C ASP A 261 -4.76 -37.17 -0.15
N ALA A 262 -3.51 -37.54 -0.48
CA ALA A 262 -3.20 -38.80 -1.15
C ALA A 262 -3.56 -40.04 -0.29
N PHE A 263 -3.37 -39.99 1.02
CA PHE A 263 -3.77 -41.08 1.93
C PHE A 263 -5.29 -41.16 2.07
N HIS A 264 -5.96 -40.02 2.21
CA HIS A 264 -7.42 -39.94 2.24
C HIS A 264 -8.06 -40.45 0.93
N ALA A 265 -7.43 -40.20 -0.22
CA ALA A 265 -7.86 -40.76 -1.50
C ALA A 265 -7.77 -42.30 -1.54
N LYS A 266 -6.71 -42.90 -0.97
CA LYS A 266 -6.57 -44.37 -0.85
C LYS A 266 -7.66 -44.97 0.04
N LEU A 267 -7.82 -44.45 1.26
CA LEU A 267 -8.87 -44.89 2.18
C LEU A 267 -10.28 -44.73 1.59
N LYS A 268 -10.50 -43.72 0.74
CA LYS A 268 -11.79 -43.51 0.06
C LYS A 268 -12.06 -44.57 -1.02
N ALA A 269 -11.03 -45.15 -1.64
CA ALA A 269 -11.18 -46.28 -2.56
C ALA A 269 -11.47 -47.59 -1.79
N GLU A 270 -10.63 -47.91 -0.79
CA GLU A 270 -10.76 -49.09 0.08
C GLU A 270 -12.09 -49.13 0.87
N ARG A 271 -12.75 -47.97 1.02
CA ARG A 271 -14.05 -47.85 1.70
C ARG A 271 -15.15 -48.71 1.10
N ALA A 272 -15.14 -48.98 -0.22
CA ALA A 272 -16.15 -49.81 -0.85
C ALA A 272 -16.05 -51.27 -0.37
N ASP A 273 -14.86 -51.84 -0.48
CA ASP A 273 -14.54 -53.21 -0.07
C ASP A 273 -14.83 -53.41 1.42
N PHE A 274 -14.39 -52.46 2.27
CA PHE A 274 -14.66 -52.48 3.71
C PHE A 274 -16.17 -52.45 4.04
N LEU A 275 -17.01 -51.77 3.25
CA LEU A 275 -18.46 -51.78 3.45
C LEU A 275 -19.08 -53.13 3.08
N GLU A 276 -18.53 -53.84 2.09
CA GLU A 276 -18.97 -55.21 1.77
C GLU A 276 -18.56 -56.22 2.85
N GLU A 277 -17.30 -56.17 3.31
CA GLU A 277 -16.81 -57.00 4.41
C GLU A 277 -17.61 -56.75 5.68
N LYS A 278 -17.87 -55.48 6.00
CA LYS A 278 -18.72 -55.09 7.12
C LYS A 278 -20.11 -55.70 7.00
N ARG A 279 -20.76 -55.61 5.83
CA ARG A 279 -22.09 -56.20 5.62
C ARG A 279 -22.10 -57.72 5.80
N LYS A 280 -21.14 -58.43 5.21
CA LYS A 280 -20.98 -59.89 5.38
C LYS A 280 -20.78 -60.26 6.85
N THR A 281 -20.04 -59.44 7.60
CA THR A 281 -19.81 -59.62 9.04
C THR A 281 -21.08 -59.36 9.87
N GLU A 282 -21.84 -58.30 9.57
CA GLU A 282 -23.13 -58.01 10.21
C GLU A 282 -24.19 -59.10 9.91
N GLU A 283 -24.20 -59.63 8.69
CA GLU A 283 -25.06 -60.75 8.27
C GLU A 283 -24.67 -62.05 9.00
N TRP A 284 -23.37 -62.35 9.16
CA TRP A 284 -22.87 -63.47 9.96
C TRP A 284 -23.24 -63.34 11.44
N ILE A 285 -22.99 -62.18 12.08
CA ILE A 285 -23.35 -61.91 13.48
C ILE A 285 -24.85 -62.16 13.70
N ARG A 286 -25.72 -61.63 12.82
CA ARG A 286 -27.17 -61.84 12.94
C ARG A 286 -27.55 -63.32 12.90
N SER A 287 -26.97 -64.10 11.98
CA SER A 287 -27.24 -65.54 11.88
C SER A 287 -26.79 -66.31 13.13
N GLU A 288 -25.72 -65.86 13.78
CA GLU A 288 -25.18 -66.45 15.00
C GLU A 288 -26.04 -66.08 16.23
N GLU A 289 -26.51 -64.82 16.32
CA GLU A 289 -27.49 -64.39 17.34
C GLU A 289 -28.81 -65.18 17.26
N GLU A 290 -29.30 -65.44 16.04
CA GLU A 290 -30.50 -66.27 15.80
C GLU A 290 -30.29 -67.73 16.18
N ARG A 291 -29.10 -68.29 15.87
CA ARG A 291 -28.71 -69.66 16.25
C ARG A 291 -28.67 -69.86 17.77
N LEU A 292 -28.08 -68.89 18.48
CA LEU A 292 -27.88 -68.94 19.93
C LEU A 292 -29.10 -68.42 20.73
N LYS A 293 -30.07 -67.77 20.07
CA LYS A 293 -31.30 -67.23 20.66
C LYS A 293 -31.07 -66.23 21.81
N LEU A 294 -30.03 -65.39 21.70
CA LEU A 294 -29.69 -64.41 22.76
C LEU A 294 -30.86 -63.46 23.07
N THR A 295 -31.07 -63.25 24.37
CA THR A 295 -31.99 -62.27 24.94
C THR A 295 -31.46 -60.85 24.74
N GLU A 296 -32.34 -59.84 24.67
CA GLU A 296 -31.91 -58.46 24.39
C GLU A 296 -30.88 -57.87 25.37
N GLU A 297 -30.92 -58.30 26.64
CA GLU A 297 -29.97 -57.84 27.67
C GLU A 297 -28.57 -58.44 27.46
N GLU A 298 -28.50 -59.68 26.97
CA GLU A 298 -27.24 -60.37 26.65
C GLU A 298 -26.58 -59.75 25.41
N ARG A 299 -27.39 -59.38 24.39
CA ARG A 299 -26.87 -58.65 23.22
C ARG A 299 -26.23 -57.32 23.63
N LYS A 300 -26.93 -56.54 24.46
CA LYS A 300 -26.43 -55.25 24.99
C LYS A 300 -25.17 -55.40 25.85
N SER A 301 -24.98 -56.52 26.55
CA SER A 301 -23.75 -56.78 27.32
C SER A 301 -22.56 -57.20 26.43
N THR A 302 -22.82 -57.81 25.28
CA THR A 302 -21.79 -58.16 24.28
C THR A 302 -21.40 -57.02 23.33
N GLU A 303 -22.16 -55.93 23.27
CA GLU A 303 -21.83 -54.76 22.44
C GLU A 303 -20.51 -54.11 22.90
N TYR A 304 -19.44 -54.29 22.11
CA TYR A 304 -18.17 -53.61 22.37
C TYR A 304 -18.30 -52.10 22.15
N VAL A 305 -18.31 -51.34 23.25
CA VAL A 305 -18.17 -49.88 23.21
C VAL A 305 -16.72 -49.56 22.81
N GLY A 306 -16.50 -49.39 21.51
CA GLY A 306 -15.18 -49.06 20.99
C GLY A 306 -14.63 -47.77 21.60
N ILE A 307 -13.37 -47.81 22.04
CA ILE A 307 -12.62 -46.71 22.70
C ILE A 307 -12.74 -45.37 21.93
N LEU A 308 -12.92 -45.41 20.60
CA LEU A 308 -13.14 -44.23 19.76
C LEU A 308 -14.49 -43.51 19.99
N LYS A 309 -15.51 -44.15 20.58
CA LYS A 309 -16.77 -43.48 21.01
C LYS A 309 -16.54 -42.60 22.24
N GLU A 310 -15.59 -42.97 23.10
CA GLU A 310 -15.20 -42.20 24.29
C GLU A 310 -14.28 -41.03 23.91
N LEU A 311 -13.43 -41.23 22.89
CA LEU A 311 -12.62 -40.18 22.26
C LEU A 311 -13.41 -39.25 21.32
N LYS A 312 -14.69 -38.96 21.64
CA LYS A 312 -15.40 -37.83 21.03
C LYS A 312 -14.65 -36.56 21.41
N HIS A 313 -13.92 -36.00 20.46
CA HIS A 313 -13.33 -34.68 20.63
C HIS A 313 -14.46 -33.66 20.84
N ASP A 314 -14.48 -33.03 22.02
CA ASP A 314 -15.20 -31.80 22.24
C ASP A 314 -14.75 -30.76 21.20
N ALA A 315 -15.71 -30.23 20.44
CA ALA A 315 -15.50 -29.34 19.30
C ALA A 315 -15.85 -27.88 19.65
#